data_AF-A0A3A0ABY1-F1
#
_entry.id   AF-A0A3A0ABY1-F1
#
_cell.length_a   1.000
_cell.length_b   1.000
_cell.length_c   1.000
_cell.angle_alpha   90.00
_cell.angle_beta   90.00
_cell.angle_gamma   90.00
#
_symmetry.space_group_name_H-M   'P 1'
#
loop_
_entity.id
_entity.type
_entity.pdbx_description
1 polymer ?
#
loop_
_entity_poly.entity_id
_entity_poly.type
_entity_poly.pdbx_seq_one_letter_code
_entity_poly.pdbx_strand_id
1 'polypeptide(L)' 'VGFEVGLFILQGTVEHKYGKGLKQSLVNTAGDFIFIKPGVPHEVYNLSDTEPIVAVVCRTSADQWDDIIPYDPSADLDE' A
#
# COMPACT_ATOMS: atom_id res chain seq x y z
N VAL A 1 9.29 8.86 2.68
CA VAL A 1 8.49 8.71 3.93
C VAL A 1 7.81 10.02 4.29
N GLY A 2 6.71 9.98 5.06
CA GLY A 2 6.12 11.18 5.68
C GLY A 2 5.02 11.88 4.89
N PHE A 3 4.47 11.24 3.86
CA PHE A 3 3.30 11.74 3.13
C PHE A 3 2.16 10.73 3.11
N GLU A 4 0.95 11.23 2.91
CA GLU A 4 -0.26 10.42 2.78
C GLU A 4 -0.46 9.92 1.35
N VAL A 5 -1.16 8.79 1.21
CA VAL A 5 -1.56 8.26 -0.10
C VAL A 5 -3.03 7.85 -0.02
N GLY A 6 -3.80 8.25 -1.03
CA GLY A 6 -5.15 7.74 -1.26
C GLY A 6 -5.15 6.76 -2.42
N LEU A 7 -5.91 5.67 -2.32
CA LEU A 7 -6.12 4.74 -3.43
C LEU A 7 -7.62 4.45 -3.58
N PHE A 8 -8.05 4.26 -4.83
CA PHE A 8 -9.37 3.71 -5.16
C PHE A 8 -9.19 2.54 -6.13
N ILE A 9 -9.71 1.37 -5.77
CA ILE A 9 -9.55 0.16 -6.58
C ILE A 9 -10.64 0.13 -7.67
N LEU A 10 -10.20 0.08 -8.93
CA LEU A 10 -11.08 -0.02 -10.09
C LEU A 10 -11.33 -1.48 -10.50
N GLN A 11 -10.35 -2.35 -10.31
CA GLN A 11 -10.40 -3.75 -10.74
C GLN A 11 -9.47 -4.61 -9.89
N GLY A 12 -9.86 -5.88 -9.70
CA GLY A 12 -9.03 -6.92 -9.08
C GLY A 12 -9.18 -6.99 -7.56
N THR A 13 -8.35 -7.85 -6.97
CA THR A 13 -8.31 -8.11 -5.52
C THR A 13 -6.86 -7.99 -5.05
N VAL A 14 -6.64 -7.11 -4.06
CA VAL A 14 -5.31 -6.75 -3.56
C VAL A 14 -5.23 -6.99 -2.05
N GLU A 15 -4.13 -7.61 -1.59
CA GLU A 15 -3.79 -7.66 -0.17
C GLU A 15 -2.86 -6.48 0.15
N HIS A 16 -3.28 -5.60 1.06
CA HIS A 16 -2.44 -4.55 1.63
C HIS A 16 -1.90 -5.01 2.96
N LYS A 17 -0.59 -5.28 3.03
CA LYS A 17 0.12 -5.46 4.30
C LYS A 17 0.67 -4.13 4.77
N TYR A 18 0.59 -3.86 6.07
CA TYR A 18 0.98 -2.56 6.62
C TYR A 18 1.38 -2.62 8.09
N GLY A 19 1.92 -1.50 8.57
CA GLY A 19 2.35 -1.33 9.96
C GLY A 19 3.70 -1.99 10.24
N LYS A 20 4.11 -1.95 11.52
CA LYS A 20 5.41 -2.47 11.97
C LYS A 20 5.59 -3.94 11.55
N GLY A 21 6.66 -4.20 10.81
CA GLY A 21 7.00 -5.52 10.26
C GLY A 21 6.01 -6.06 9.23
N LEU A 22 5.15 -5.22 8.64
CA LEU A 22 4.06 -5.62 7.73
C LEU A 22 3.13 -6.70 8.31
N LYS A 23 2.92 -6.68 9.63
CA LYS A 23 2.15 -7.70 10.36
C LYS A 23 0.63 -7.54 10.21
N GLN A 24 0.16 -6.35 9.86
CA GLN A 24 -1.27 -6.11 9.64
C GLN A 24 -1.58 -6.34 8.18
N SER A 25 -2.76 -6.90 7.88
CA SER A 25 -3.19 -7.15 6.51
C SER A 25 -4.69 -6.92 6.37
N LEU A 26 -5.09 -6.42 5.21
CA LEU A 26 -6.48 -6.34 4.78
C LEU A 26 -6.57 -6.57 3.27
N VAL A 27 -7.67 -7.16 2.83
CA VAL A 27 -7.95 -7.40 1.41
C VAL A 27 -8.93 -6.35 0.91
N ASN A 28 -8.62 -5.73 -0.23
CA ASN A 28 -9.50 -4.81 -0.93
C ASN A 28 -9.88 -5.32 -2.30
N THR A 29 -11.06 -4.89 -2.76
CA THR A 29 -11.59 -5.19 -4.09
C THR A 29 -12.10 -3.92 -4.77
N ALA A 30 -12.54 -4.05 -6.02
CA ALA A 30 -13.09 -2.94 -6.78
C ALA A 30 -14.22 -2.21 -6.03
N GLY A 31 -14.11 -0.88 -5.96
CA GLY A 31 -15.02 -0.01 -5.21
C GLY A 31 -14.51 0.39 -3.82
N ASP A 32 -13.45 -0.25 -3.31
CA ASP A 32 -12.86 0.13 -2.03
C ASP A 32 -11.98 1.37 -2.14
N PHE A 33 -12.02 2.18 -1.08
CA PHE A 33 -11.11 3.30 -0.87
C PHE A 33 -10.11 2.99 0.25
N ILE A 34 -8.84 3.31 0.02
CA ILE A 34 -7.75 3.09 0.97
C ILE A 34 -7.08 4.42 1.26
N PHE A 35 -6.84 4.69 2.54
CA PHE A 35 -6.04 5.81 3.00
C PHE A 35 -4.84 5.31 3.80
N ILE A 36 -3.65 5.68 3.35
CA ILE A 36 -2.39 5.36 4.01
C ILE A 36 -1.87 6.62 4.68
N LYS A 37 -1.78 6.57 6.02
CA LYS A 37 -1.25 7.67 6.82
C LYS A 37 0.26 7.88 6.56
N PRO A 38 0.75 9.12 6.72
CA PRO A 38 2.18 9.41 6.68
C PRO A 38 3.01 8.47 7.55
N GLY A 39 4.06 7.90 6.98
CA GLY A 39 5.03 7.08 7.71
C GLY A 39 4.56 5.65 8.03
N VAL A 40 3.38 5.22 7.56
CA VAL A 40 2.97 3.81 7.68
C VAL A 40 3.65 2.99 6.59
N PRO A 41 4.57 2.07 6.93
CA PRO A 41 5.12 1.13 5.96
C PRO A 41 4.02 0.22 5.45
N HIS A 42 4.04 -0.06 4.15
CA HIS A 42 3.02 -0.85 3.48
C HIS A 42 3.59 -1.55 2.24
N GLU A 43 3.00 -2.67 1.88
CA GLU A 43 3.30 -3.45 0.68
C GLU A 43 2.00 -4.03 0.13
N VAL A 44 1.89 -4.10 -1.19
CA VAL A 44 0.68 -4.54 -1.89
C VAL A 44 0.96 -5.78 -2.71
N TYR A 45 0.07 -6.76 -2.60
CA TYR A 45 0.17 -8.03 -3.32
C TYR A 45 -1.07 -8.25 -4.18
N ASN A 46 -0.84 -8.63 -5.44
CA ASN A 46 -1.91 -9.16 -6.27
C ASN A 46 -2.28 -10.56 -5.82
N LEU A 47 -3.55 -10.77 -5.47
CA LEU A 47 -4.05 -12.09 -5.07
C LEU A 47 -4.46 -12.96 -6.27
N SER A 48 -4.35 -12.43 -7.50
CA SER A 48 -4.55 -13.17 -8.73
C SER A 48 -3.27 -13.29 -9.56
N ASP A 49 -3.01 -14.49 -10.05
CA ASP A 49 -1.91 -14.76 -10.99
C ASP A 49 -2.25 -14.35 -12.43
N THR A 50 -3.54 -14.15 -12.73
CA THR A 50 -4.05 -13.97 -14.11
C THR A 50 -4.83 -12.67 -14.31
N GLU A 51 -5.38 -12.08 -13.25
CA GLU A 51 -6.14 -10.85 -13.32
C GLU A 51 -5.33 -9.65 -12.80
N PRO A 52 -5.31 -8.52 -13.52
CA PRO A 52 -4.60 -7.34 -13.06
C PRO A 52 -5.39 -6.63 -11.95
N ILE A 53 -4.65 -5.92 -11.10
CA ILE A 53 -5.22 -4.86 -10.27
C ILE A 53 -5.09 -3.55 -11.03
N VAL A 54 -6.16 -2.77 -11.03
CA VAL A 54 -6.13 -1.38 -11.51
C VAL A 54 -6.60 -0.48 -10.38
N ALA A 55 -5.81 0.53 -10.05
CA ALA A 55 -6.12 1.48 -8.99
C ALA A 55 -5.82 2.91 -9.43
N VAL A 56 -6.63 3.86 -8.97
CA VAL A 56 -6.31 5.28 -9.03
C VAL A 56 -5.55 5.64 -7.76
N VAL A 57 -4.37 6.21 -7.90
CA VAL A 57 -3.53 6.65 -6.78
C VAL A 57 -3.54 8.16 -6.72
N CYS A 58 -3.89 8.70 -5.55
CA CYS A 58 -3.92 10.12 -5.25
C CYS A 58 -2.76 10.48 -4.33
N ARG A 59 -2.04 11.55 -4.69
CA ARG A 59 -0.89 12.08 -3.97
C ARG A 59 -0.99 13.60 -3.93
N THR A 60 -0.41 14.21 -2.89
CA THR A 60 -0.42 15.67 -2.73
C THR A 60 0.49 16.36 -3.75
N SER A 61 1.57 15.69 -4.14
CA SER A 61 2.48 16.17 -5.18
C SER A 61 2.91 15.02 -6.10
N ALA A 62 3.18 15.35 -7.36
CA ALA A 62 3.49 14.37 -8.41
C ALA A 62 4.86 13.69 -8.21
N ASP A 63 5.81 14.41 -7.61
CA ASP A 63 7.19 13.96 -7.33
C ASP A 63 7.30 13.02 -6.13
N GLN A 64 6.26 12.87 -5.30
CA GLN A 64 6.28 11.99 -4.11
C GLN A 64 6.56 10.50 -4.43
N TRP A 65 6.48 10.10 -5.70
CA TRP A 65 6.91 8.77 -6.12
C TRP A 65 8.42 8.57 -5.96
N ASP A 66 9.20 9.60 -6.22
CA ASP A 66 10.66 9.56 -6.18
C ASP A 66 11.19 9.54 -4.73
N ASP A 67 10.37 9.96 -3.77
CA ASP A 67 10.67 9.99 -2.33
C ASP A 67 10.32 8.70 -1.57
N ILE A 68 9.92 7.65 -2.30
CA ILE A 68 9.64 6.34 -1.70
C ILE A 68 10.98 5.70 -1.31
N ILE A 69 11.10 5.35 -0.04
CA ILE A 69 12.24 4.60 0.48
C ILE A 69 11.85 3.14 0.69
N PRO A 70 12.70 2.17 0.31
CA PRO A 70 12.48 0.77 0.64
C PRO A 70 12.37 0.56 2.15
N TYR A 71 11.49 -0.34 2.55
CA TYR A 71 11.30 -0.75 3.93
C TYR A 71 11.76 -2.19 4.11
N ASP A 72 12.57 -2.45 5.14
CA ASP A 72 12.98 -3.79 5.55
C ASP A 72 12.14 -4.25 6.75
N PRO A 73 11.17 -5.16 6.56
CA PRO A 73 10.33 -5.63 7.65
C PRO A 73 11.13 -6.37 8.75
N SER A 74 12.30 -6.90 8.41
CA SER A 74 13.14 -7.64 9.36
C SER A 74 13.82 -6.74 10.37
N ALA A 75 14.04 -5.46 10.03
CA ALA A 75 14.61 -4.46 10.92
C ALA A 75 13.68 -4.06 12.08
N ASP A 76 12.39 -4.37 11.96
CA ASP A 76 11.37 -4.13 12.99
C ASP A 76 10.99 -5.41 13.77
N LEU A 77 11.77 -6.49 13.61
CA LEU A 77 11.62 -7.73 14.37
C LEU A 77 12.24 -7.63 15.78
N ASP A 78 11.84 -6.62 16.55
CA ASP A 78 12.12 -6.56 17.98
C ASP A 78 10.80 -6.43 18.78
N GLU A 79 10.69 -7.37 19.75
CA GLU A 79 9.63 -7.75 20.71
C GLU A 79 8.44 -8.58 20.19
#